data_AF-A0A8S3G2K1-F1
#
_entry.id   AF-A0A8S3G2K1-F1
#
_cell.length_a   1.000
_cell.length_b   1.000
_cell.length_c   1.000
_cell.angle_alpha   90.00
_cell.angle_beta   90.00
_cell.angle_gamma   90.00
#
_symmetry.space_group_name_H-M   'P 1'
#
loop_
_entity.id
_entity.type
_entity.pdbx_description
1 polymer ?
#
loop_
_entity_poly.entity_id
_entity_poly.type
_entity_poly.pdbx_seq_one_letter_code
_entity_poly.pdbx_strand_id
1 'polypeptide(L)'
;MTLATTEFTDELILAVDQVCSPLYAQTFEKIAKEQPSSVPTAENVMIQHYPNQITWYNGSRRPEIVERIRRAQLKWFNSWLSEHNTGQPPYVKWSWIMKNMLLHVTNLLFRIDLGDIITTDEQRNDCRQIADTIKRILVSVSKSNPVTIDPDGLPLVQILLQILFYFTVDVELIIYLKSLQLVALLNVLLQTSNNDDEIHLHAYRILAIVMAEADIKQLQNSSRIATVFIKFITDTIDQGVRSEGRLHNSLRSLKGELLLLFFNT
;
A
#
# COMPACT_ATOMS: atom_id res chain seq x y z
N MET A 1 14.79 11.07 11.89
CA MET A 1 15.49 10.77 10.61
C MET A 1 16.23 9.45 10.79
N THR A 2 15.64 8.30 10.46
CA THR A 2 16.32 6.99 10.58
C THR A 2 17.02 6.69 9.25
N LEU A 3 18.32 6.43 9.28
CA LEU A 3 19.12 6.01 8.12
C LEU A 3 18.74 4.55 7.79
N ALA A 4 18.64 4.20 6.51
CA ALA A 4 18.46 2.80 6.11
C ALA A 4 19.65 1.99 6.64
N THR A 5 19.38 0.95 7.43
CA THR A 5 20.42 0.13 8.06
C THR A 5 20.71 -1.10 7.20
N THR A 6 21.99 -1.33 6.94
CA THR A 6 22.48 -2.53 6.23
C THR A 6 22.87 -3.64 7.21
N GLU A 7 23.18 -3.29 8.45
CA GLU A 7 23.61 -4.20 9.50
C GLU A 7 22.43 -4.93 10.14
N PHE A 8 22.60 -6.23 10.37
CA PHE A 8 21.60 -7.06 11.03
C PHE A 8 21.93 -7.13 12.53
N THR A 9 21.31 -6.23 13.29
CA THR A 9 21.59 -6.01 14.73
C THR A 9 20.68 -6.85 15.63
N ASP A 10 21.05 -6.99 16.91
CA ASP A 10 20.21 -7.63 17.93
C ASP A 10 18.84 -6.94 18.09
N GLU A 11 18.79 -5.62 17.93
CA GLU A 11 17.52 -4.86 17.93
C GLU A 11 16.61 -5.27 16.77
N LEU A 12 17.19 -5.48 15.57
CA LEU A 12 16.42 -5.91 14.41
C LEU A 12 15.96 -7.36 14.56
N ILE A 13 16.78 -8.24 15.15
CA ILE A 13 16.37 -9.61 15.49
C ILE A 13 15.16 -9.56 16.42
N LEU A 14 15.24 -8.77 17.50
CA LEU A 14 14.15 -8.59 18.44
C LEU A 14 12.88 -8.07 17.73
N ALA A 15 13.01 -7.05 16.88
CA ALA A 15 11.88 -6.50 16.12
C ALA A 15 11.20 -7.58 15.25
N VAL A 16 11.98 -8.38 14.53
CA VAL A 16 11.47 -9.47 13.69
C VAL A 16 10.77 -10.54 14.53
N ASP A 17 11.37 -10.93 15.65
CA ASP A 17 10.79 -11.95 16.55
C ASP A 17 9.48 -11.46 17.18
N GLN A 18 9.40 -10.20 17.59
CA GLN A 18 8.19 -9.60 18.14
C GLN A 18 7.08 -9.53 17.10
N VAL A 19 7.37 -9.06 15.88
CA VAL A 19 6.43 -9.01 14.75
C VAL A 19 5.95 -10.41 14.35
N CYS A 20 6.80 -11.43 14.39
CA CYS A 20 6.42 -12.80 14.05
C CYS A 20 5.67 -13.51 15.20
N SER A 21 5.61 -12.92 16.39
CA SER A 21 4.96 -13.53 17.54
C SER A 21 3.43 -13.36 17.51
N PRO A 22 2.66 -14.22 18.22
CA PRO A 22 1.22 -14.02 18.40
C PRO A 22 0.87 -12.70 19.10
N LEU A 23 1.78 -12.12 19.88
CA LEU A 23 1.56 -10.85 20.59
C LEU A 23 1.34 -9.69 19.62
N TYR A 24 1.95 -9.74 18.43
CA TYR A 24 1.74 -8.71 17.40
C TYR A 24 0.27 -8.66 16.98
N ALA A 25 -0.28 -9.78 16.53
CA ALA A 25 -1.71 -9.89 16.17
C ALA A 25 -2.62 -9.53 17.35
N GLN A 26 -2.34 -10.04 18.55
CA GLN A 26 -3.14 -9.73 19.75
C GLN A 26 -3.14 -8.23 20.10
N THR A 27 -2.03 -7.52 19.86
CA THR A 27 -1.96 -6.07 20.07
C THR A 27 -2.87 -5.34 19.09
N PHE A 28 -2.93 -5.80 17.83
CA PHE A 28 -3.84 -5.22 16.84
C PHE A 28 -5.31 -5.45 17.22
N GLU A 29 -5.67 -6.66 17.62
CA GLU A 29 -7.04 -6.99 18.07
C GLU A 29 -7.43 -6.17 19.31
N LYS A 30 -6.51 -6.02 20.27
CA LYS A 30 -6.73 -5.22 21.47
C LYS A 30 -7.07 -3.78 21.10
N ILE A 31 -6.26 -3.12 20.26
CA ILE A 31 -6.50 -1.73 19.86
C ILE A 31 -7.80 -1.59 19.08
N ALA A 32 -8.07 -2.52 18.16
CA ALA A 32 -9.30 -2.50 17.37
C ALA A 32 -10.55 -2.71 18.25
N LYS A 33 -10.45 -3.48 19.33
CA LYS A 33 -11.54 -3.68 20.29
C LYS A 33 -11.71 -2.49 21.23
N GLU A 34 -10.62 -1.96 21.77
CA GLU A 34 -10.65 -0.92 22.81
C GLU A 34 -10.87 0.49 22.24
N GLN A 35 -10.52 0.72 20.96
CA GLN A 35 -10.63 2.01 20.29
C GLN A 35 -10.10 3.17 21.15
N PRO A 36 -8.85 3.08 21.65
CA PRO A 36 -8.35 4.08 22.59
C PRO A 36 -8.22 5.45 21.91
N SER A 37 -8.27 6.52 22.69
CA SER A 37 -7.99 7.88 22.17
C SER A 37 -6.51 8.10 21.85
N SER A 38 -5.62 7.30 22.45
CA SER A 38 -4.18 7.29 22.20
C SER A 38 -3.59 5.88 22.38
N VAL A 39 -2.60 5.51 21.58
CA VAL A 39 -1.91 4.22 21.72
C VAL A 39 -0.90 4.32 22.87
N PRO A 40 -0.94 3.45 23.89
CA PRO A 40 0.08 3.45 24.94
C PRO A 40 1.45 3.07 24.39
N THR A 41 2.53 3.48 25.08
CA THR A 41 3.90 3.38 24.57
C THR A 41 4.30 1.96 24.18
N ALA A 42 3.90 0.95 24.96
CA ALA A 42 4.24 -0.45 24.69
C ALA A 42 3.60 -0.96 23.39
N GLU A 43 2.32 -0.66 23.19
CA GLU A 43 1.60 -1.01 21.96
C GLU A 43 2.12 -0.21 20.77
N ASN A 44 2.51 1.06 20.96
CA ASN A 44 3.11 1.88 19.90
C ASN A 44 4.43 1.27 19.40
N VAL A 45 5.26 0.76 20.32
CA VAL A 45 6.48 0.04 19.95
C VAL A 45 6.16 -1.15 19.04
N MET A 46 5.12 -1.92 19.39
CA MET A 46 4.71 -3.09 18.61
C MET A 46 4.17 -2.72 17.22
N ILE A 47 3.24 -1.76 17.12
CA ILE A 47 2.53 -1.47 15.85
C ILE A 47 3.25 -0.50 14.92
N GLN A 48 4.23 0.26 15.44
CA GLN A 48 4.88 1.33 14.68
C GLN A 48 6.41 1.20 14.72
N HIS A 49 7.03 1.07 15.90
CA HIS A 49 8.49 1.07 15.99
C HIS A 49 9.12 -0.15 15.30
N TYR A 50 8.72 -1.38 15.68
CA TYR A 50 9.27 -2.59 15.08
C TYR A 50 8.97 -2.71 13.58
N PRO A 51 7.74 -2.47 13.08
CA PRO A 51 7.48 -2.46 11.65
C PRO A 51 8.37 -1.48 10.90
N ASN A 52 8.55 -0.26 11.41
CA ASN A 52 9.41 0.73 10.75
C ASN A 52 10.88 0.30 10.72
N GLN A 53 11.43 -0.24 11.81
CA GLN A 53 12.81 -0.75 11.82
C GLN A 53 13.03 -1.81 10.74
N ILE A 54 12.09 -2.74 10.58
CA ILE A 54 12.15 -3.80 9.58
C ILE A 54 11.97 -3.22 8.17
N THR A 55 10.98 -2.36 7.96
CA THR A 55 10.70 -1.75 6.65
C THR A 55 11.92 -1.03 6.10
N TRP A 56 12.72 -0.35 6.94
CA TRP A 56 13.90 0.40 6.52
C TRP A 56 15.21 -0.39 6.49
N TYR A 57 15.21 -1.64 6.94
CA TYR A 57 16.37 -2.52 6.80
C TYR A 57 16.58 -2.90 5.33
N ASN A 58 17.77 -2.65 4.77
CA ASN A 58 18.09 -2.93 3.37
C ASN A 58 19.29 -3.89 3.20
N GLY A 59 19.67 -4.60 4.26
CA GLY A 59 20.75 -5.57 4.22
C GLY A 59 20.38 -6.87 3.47
N SER A 60 21.38 -7.73 3.27
CA SER A 60 21.26 -8.96 2.47
C SER A 60 20.25 -9.98 3.01
N ARG A 61 19.91 -9.92 4.31
CA ARG A 61 18.93 -10.82 4.93
C ARG A 61 17.48 -10.38 4.75
N ARG A 62 17.22 -9.23 4.10
CA ARG A 62 15.87 -8.68 3.95
C ARG A 62 14.89 -9.70 3.32
N PRO A 63 15.24 -10.44 2.25
CA PRO A 63 14.32 -11.42 1.67
C PRO A 63 13.90 -12.51 2.66
N GLU A 64 14.84 -13.03 3.46
CA GLU A 64 14.58 -14.05 4.50
C GLU A 64 13.63 -13.52 5.59
N ILE A 65 13.88 -12.30 6.05
CA ILE A 65 13.08 -11.65 7.11
C ILE A 65 11.64 -11.41 6.63
N VAL A 66 11.49 -10.82 5.44
CA VAL A 66 10.17 -10.51 4.87
C VAL A 66 9.39 -11.79 4.60
N GLU A 67 10.05 -12.84 4.09
CA GLU A 67 9.47 -14.17 3.91
C GLU A 67 8.92 -14.73 5.23
N ARG A 68 9.71 -14.68 6.30
CA ARG A 68 9.32 -15.14 7.64
C ARG A 68 8.10 -14.39 8.15
N ILE A 69 8.09 -13.06 8.02
CA ILE A 69 6.99 -12.21 8.49
C ILE A 69 5.71 -12.50 7.70
N ARG A 70 5.79 -12.61 6.36
CA ARG A 70 4.64 -12.92 5.51
C ARG A 70 4.01 -14.27 5.88
N ARG A 71 4.83 -15.30 6.11
CA ARG A 71 4.33 -16.62 6.57
C ARG A 71 3.59 -16.53 7.90
N ALA A 72 4.07 -15.68 8.81
CA ALA A 72 3.42 -15.52 10.11
C ALA A 72 2.13 -14.69 10.03
N GLN A 73 2.07 -13.67 9.17
CA GLN A 73 1.07 -12.61 9.31
C GLN A 73 0.04 -12.51 8.17
N LEU A 74 0.28 -13.01 6.95
CA LEU A 74 -0.62 -12.79 5.81
C LEU A 74 -2.03 -13.34 6.04
N LYS A 75 -2.16 -14.57 6.54
CA LYS A 75 -3.46 -15.20 6.80
C LYS A 75 -4.25 -14.45 7.87
N TRP A 76 -3.60 -14.10 8.98
CA TRP A 76 -4.21 -13.30 10.03
C TRP A 76 -4.64 -11.93 9.49
N PHE A 77 -3.77 -11.24 8.76
CA PHE A 77 -4.07 -9.94 8.18
C PHE A 77 -5.30 -9.97 7.28
N ASN A 78 -5.44 -11.00 6.43
CA ASN A 78 -6.62 -11.15 5.58
C ASN A 78 -7.90 -11.34 6.40
N SER A 79 -7.87 -12.20 7.43
CA SER A 79 -9.00 -12.38 8.35
C SER A 79 -9.37 -11.08 9.06
N TRP A 80 -8.38 -10.40 9.64
CA TRP A 80 -8.56 -9.14 10.34
C TRP A 80 -9.18 -8.06 9.43
N LEU A 81 -8.66 -7.94 8.20
CA LEU A 81 -9.19 -7.01 7.20
C LEU A 81 -10.64 -7.35 6.83
N SER A 82 -10.98 -8.63 6.66
CA SER A 82 -12.35 -9.06 6.36
C SER A 82 -13.33 -8.75 7.49
N GLU A 83 -12.95 -9.02 8.74
CA GLU A 83 -13.80 -8.85 9.92
C GLU A 83 -14.12 -7.39 10.22
N HIS A 84 -13.13 -6.51 10.07
CA HIS A 84 -13.24 -5.09 10.40
C HIS A 84 -13.92 -4.25 9.30
N ASN A 85 -14.26 -4.84 8.15
CA ASN A 85 -14.98 -4.19 7.06
C ASN A 85 -16.42 -4.71 6.85
N THR A 86 -16.99 -5.36 7.86
CA THR A 86 -18.36 -5.89 7.83
C THR A 86 -19.46 -4.82 7.92
N GLY A 87 -19.11 -3.56 8.19
CA GLY A 87 -20.06 -2.45 8.31
C GLY A 87 -20.54 -1.86 6.97
N GLN A 88 -21.57 -1.03 7.02
CA GLN A 88 -22.06 -0.23 5.89
C GLN A 88 -22.21 1.24 6.35
N PRO A 89 -21.35 2.18 5.91
CA PRO A 89 -20.14 1.95 5.10
C PRO A 89 -19.06 1.12 5.82
N PRO A 90 -18.15 0.46 5.07
CA PRO A 90 -17.15 -0.44 5.67
C PRO A 90 -16.12 0.30 6.56
N TYR A 91 -15.95 1.61 6.37
CA TYR A 91 -15.01 2.44 7.15
C TYR A 91 -15.59 2.98 8.48
N VAL A 92 -16.85 2.74 8.82
CA VAL A 92 -17.47 3.29 10.06
C VAL A 92 -16.77 2.83 11.33
N LYS A 93 -16.23 1.61 11.32
CA LYS A 93 -15.51 1.04 12.47
C LYS A 93 -14.05 1.48 12.56
N TRP A 94 -13.56 2.25 11.58
CA TRP A 94 -12.15 2.58 11.46
C TRP A 94 -11.81 3.88 12.14
N SER A 95 -11.21 3.79 13.32
CA SER A 95 -10.55 4.94 13.94
C SER A 95 -9.27 5.32 13.18
N TRP A 96 -8.83 6.57 13.37
CA TRP A 96 -7.54 7.04 12.85
C TRP A 96 -6.37 6.14 13.27
N ILE A 97 -6.40 5.59 14.49
CA ILE A 97 -5.37 4.66 14.99
C ILE A 97 -5.35 3.39 14.14
N MET A 98 -6.52 2.79 13.85
CA MET A 98 -6.59 1.60 13.00
C MET A 98 -6.12 1.88 11.57
N LYS A 99 -6.42 3.06 11.02
CA LYS A 99 -5.94 3.48 9.69
C LYS A 99 -4.41 3.55 9.66
N ASN A 100 -3.77 4.08 10.71
CA ASN A 100 -2.31 4.10 10.83
C ASN A 100 -1.71 2.69 11.02
N MET A 101 -2.34 1.84 11.81
CA MET A 101 -1.92 0.45 11.96
C MET A 101 -1.96 -0.29 10.63
N LEU A 102 -3.02 -0.08 9.83
CA LEU A 102 -3.15 -0.64 8.50
C LEU A 102 -2.01 -0.16 7.58
N LEU A 103 -1.63 1.12 7.65
CA LEU A 103 -0.49 1.64 6.90
C LEU A 103 0.82 0.94 7.29
N HIS A 104 1.10 0.77 8.59
CA HIS A 104 2.34 0.13 9.04
C HIS A 104 2.41 -1.35 8.68
N VAL A 105 1.33 -2.11 8.88
CA VAL A 105 1.31 -3.54 8.50
C VAL A 105 1.37 -3.70 6.98
N THR A 106 0.76 -2.80 6.21
CA THR A 106 0.86 -2.78 4.75
C THR A 106 2.30 -2.56 4.29
N ASN A 107 2.99 -1.59 4.90
CA ASN A 107 4.40 -1.33 4.60
C ASN A 107 5.34 -2.48 4.99
N LEU A 108 4.96 -3.25 5.99
CA LEU A 108 5.73 -4.40 6.43
C LEU A 108 5.55 -5.61 5.50
N LEU A 109 4.32 -5.85 5.04
CA LEU A 109 3.97 -7.04 4.27
C LEU A 109 4.19 -6.88 2.76
N PHE A 110 3.95 -5.68 2.21
CA PHE A 110 3.73 -5.52 0.77
C PHE A 110 4.67 -4.52 0.10
N ARG A 111 5.75 -4.05 0.72
CA ARG A 111 6.75 -3.16 0.07
C ARG A 111 7.61 -3.85 -0.99
N ILE A 112 6.93 -4.44 -1.99
CA ILE A 112 7.53 -5.12 -3.14
C ILE A 112 8.35 -4.12 -3.98
N ASP A 113 8.01 -2.81 -3.93
CA ASP A 113 8.79 -1.70 -4.49
C ASP A 113 10.24 -1.61 -3.96
N LEU A 114 10.50 -2.13 -2.75
CA LEU A 114 11.85 -2.21 -2.19
C LEU A 114 12.66 -3.40 -2.71
N GLY A 115 12.04 -4.24 -3.55
CA GLY A 115 12.60 -5.48 -4.10
C GLY A 115 12.18 -6.73 -3.32
N ASP A 116 11.10 -6.66 -2.52
CA ASP A 116 10.62 -7.79 -1.72
C ASP A 116 9.85 -8.80 -2.58
N ILE A 117 10.51 -9.87 -3.00
CA ILE A 117 9.91 -10.90 -3.87
C ILE A 117 8.99 -11.82 -3.05
N ILE A 118 7.86 -12.23 -3.63
CA ILE A 118 7.03 -13.32 -3.07
C ILE A 118 7.62 -14.64 -3.55
N THR A 119 8.08 -15.48 -2.63
CA THR A 119 8.91 -16.64 -3.01
C THR A 119 8.13 -17.95 -3.13
N THR A 120 6.94 -18.03 -2.51
CA THR A 120 6.16 -19.28 -2.44
C THR A 120 4.76 -19.13 -3.01
N ASP A 121 4.22 -20.21 -3.56
CA ASP A 121 2.85 -20.24 -4.10
C ASP A 121 1.79 -20.10 -3.00
N GLU A 122 2.07 -20.58 -1.78
CA GLU A 122 1.20 -20.39 -0.63
C GLU A 122 0.99 -18.89 -0.32
N GLN A 123 2.07 -18.11 -0.27
CA GLN A 123 1.96 -16.66 -0.05
C GLN A 123 1.29 -15.95 -1.22
N ARG A 124 1.54 -16.37 -2.47
CA ARG A 124 0.81 -15.84 -3.63
C ARG A 124 -0.68 -16.09 -3.49
N ASN A 125 -1.07 -17.29 -3.06
CA ASN A 125 -2.46 -17.63 -2.80
C ASN A 125 -3.06 -16.76 -1.67
N ASP A 126 -2.33 -16.52 -0.58
CA ASP A 126 -2.78 -15.60 0.47
C ASP A 126 -2.94 -14.16 -0.07
N CYS A 127 -2.03 -13.69 -0.91
CA CYS A 127 -2.13 -12.37 -1.57
C CYS A 127 -3.34 -12.30 -2.54
N ARG A 128 -3.67 -13.39 -3.25
CA ARG A 128 -4.88 -13.48 -4.08
C ARG A 128 -6.14 -13.32 -3.23
N GLN A 129 -6.22 -14.01 -2.09
CA GLN A 129 -7.35 -13.87 -1.16
C GLN A 129 -7.46 -12.45 -0.58
N ILE A 130 -6.33 -11.81 -0.29
CA ILE A 130 -6.31 -10.40 0.15
C ILE A 130 -6.83 -9.49 -0.95
N ALA A 131 -6.43 -9.70 -2.22
CA ALA A 131 -6.95 -8.93 -3.35
C ALA A 131 -8.47 -9.09 -3.52
N ASP A 132 -9.01 -10.30 -3.32
CA ASP A 132 -10.46 -10.55 -3.29
C ASP A 132 -11.15 -9.79 -2.14
N THR A 133 -10.58 -9.82 -0.93
CA THR A 133 -11.08 -9.06 0.22
C THR A 133 -11.07 -7.56 -0.06
N ILE A 134 -9.97 -7.02 -0.58
CA ILE A 134 -9.85 -5.62 -0.96
C ILE A 134 -10.92 -5.24 -1.99
N LYS A 135 -11.07 -6.03 -3.05
CA LYS A 135 -12.09 -5.78 -4.09
C LYS A 135 -13.49 -5.69 -3.47
N ARG A 136 -13.85 -6.63 -2.58
CA ARG A 136 -15.15 -6.61 -1.89
C ARG A 136 -15.35 -5.34 -1.07
N ILE A 137 -14.32 -4.90 -0.35
CA ILE A 137 -14.36 -3.67 0.46
C ILE A 137 -14.56 -2.45 -0.44
N LEU A 138 -13.76 -2.31 -1.50
CA LEU A 138 -13.84 -1.19 -2.45
C LEU A 138 -15.20 -1.13 -3.18
N VAL A 139 -15.78 -2.28 -3.54
CA VAL A 139 -17.14 -2.37 -4.06
C VAL A 139 -18.15 -1.88 -3.02
N SER A 140 -17.99 -2.27 -1.75
CA SER A 140 -18.86 -1.81 -0.68
C SER A 140 -18.76 -0.30 -0.47
N VAL A 141 -17.55 0.27 -0.44
CA VAL A 141 -17.33 1.73 -0.36
C VAL A 141 -18.04 2.44 -1.51
N SER A 142 -17.86 1.96 -2.75
CA SER A 142 -18.45 2.56 -3.95
C SER A 142 -19.98 2.53 -3.89
N LYS A 143 -20.58 1.45 -3.36
CA LYS A 143 -22.03 1.34 -3.18
C LYS A 143 -22.56 2.29 -2.11
N SER A 144 -21.82 2.47 -1.00
CA SER A 144 -22.20 3.41 0.06
C SER A 144 -22.01 4.87 -0.35
N ASN A 145 -21.20 5.14 -1.38
CA ASN A 145 -20.80 6.47 -1.83
C ASN A 145 -21.04 6.66 -3.34
N PRO A 146 -22.30 6.66 -3.81
CA PRO A 146 -22.61 6.66 -5.24
C PRO A 146 -22.25 7.97 -5.97
N VAL A 147 -22.05 9.06 -5.23
CA VAL A 147 -21.74 10.39 -5.80
C VAL A 147 -20.32 10.82 -5.43
N THR A 148 -20.02 10.81 -4.13
CA THR A 148 -18.75 11.26 -3.57
C THR A 148 -18.35 10.35 -2.44
N ILE A 149 -17.08 9.94 -2.40
CA ILE A 149 -16.50 9.20 -1.27
C ILE A 149 -16.41 10.14 -0.06
N ASP A 150 -17.01 9.71 1.05
CA ASP A 150 -16.88 10.33 2.36
C ASP A 150 -15.39 10.57 2.72
N PRO A 151 -15.01 11.77 3.21
CA PRO A 151 -13.67 12.04 3.71
C PRO A 151 -13.11 10.98 4.66
N ASP A 152 -13.95 10.38 5.50
CA ASP A 152 -13.52 9.32 6.42
C ASP A 152 -13.17 8.01 5.72
N GLY A 153 -13.71 7.78 4.52
CA GLY A 153 -13.42 6.63 3.68
C GLY A 153 -12.15 6.77 2.85
N LEU A 154 -11.70 7.99 2.55
CA LEU A 154 -10.55 8.24 1.65
C LEU A 154 -9.27 7.49 2.09
N PRO A 155 -8.83 7.54 3.37
CA PRO A 155 -7.57 6.90 3.75
C PRO A 155 -7.62 5.37 3.60
N LEU A 156 -8.78 4.76 3.84
CA LEU A 156 -8.94 3.32 3.64
C LEU A 156 -8.82 2.98 2.15
N VAL A 157 -9.49 3.73 1.28
CA VAL A 157 -9.42 3.51 -0.18
C VAL A 157 -7.99 3.68 -0.69
N GLN A 158 -7.28 4.72 -0.25
CA GLN A 158 -5.87 4.95 -0.60
C GLN A 158 -5.00 3.74 -0.25
N ILE A 159 -5.06 3.25 1.00
CA ILE A 159 -4.25 2.11 1.44
C ILE A 159 -4.60 0.83 0.68
N LEU A 160 -5.89 0.57 0.46
CA LEU A 160 -6.34 -0.62 -0.26
C LEU A 160 -5.86 -0.61 -1.73
N LEU A 161 -5.93 0.54 -2.41
CA LEU A 161 -5.39 0.71 -3.75
C LEU A 161 -3.86 0.59 -3.77
N GLN A 162 -3.18 1.10 -2.75
CA GLN A 162 -1.73 0.95 -2.62
C GLN A 162 -1.32 -0.53 -2.53
N ILE A 163 -2.04 -1.36 -1.77
CA ILE A 163 -1.79 -2.81 -1.68
C ILE A 163 -1.97 -3.47 -3.06
N LEU A 164 -3.07 -3.16 -3.76
CA LEU A 164 -3.30 -3.68 -5.11
C LEU A 164 -2.20 -3.24 -6.09
N PHE A 165 -1.72 -2.00 -5.96
CA PHE A 165 -0.58 -1.53 -6.74
C PHE A 165 0.67 -2.36 -6.45
N TYR A 166 0.99 -2.67 -5.20
CA TYR A 166 2.15 -3.53 -4.91
C TYR A 166 2.06 -4.91 -5.56
N PHE A 167 0.85 -5.49 -5.64
CA PHE A 167 0.63 -6.76 -6.34
C PHE A 167 0.88 -6.68 -7.85
N THR A 168 0.94 -5.48 -8.45
CA THR A 168 1.32 -5.30 -9.86
C THR A 168 2.79 -5.54 -10.16
N VAL A 169 3.63 -5.74 -9.13
CA VAL A 169 5.07 -6.00 -9.29
C VAL A 169 5.39 -7.50 -9.42
N ASP A 170 4.46 -8.38 -9.02
CA ASP A 170 4.61 -9.84 -9.16
C ASP A 170 3.82 -10.35 -10.38
N VAL A 171 4.49 -11.08 -11.27
CA VAL A 171 3.93 -11.53 -12.56
C VAL A 171 2.68 -12.40 -12.39
N GLU A 172 2.68 -13.32 -11.42
CA GLU A 172 1.56 -14.23 -11.18
C GLU A 172 0.36 -13.49 -10.56
N LEU A 173 0.64 -12.51 -9.70
CA LEU A 173 -0.42 -11.64 -9.16
C LEU A 173 -0.98 -10.70 -10.23
N ILE A 174 -0.19 -10.20 -11.18
CA ILE A 174 -0.71 -9.39 -12.31
C ILE A 174 -1.74 -10.18 -13.12
N ILE A 175 -1.44 -11.45 -13.46
CA ILE A 175 -2.37 -12.32 -14.20
C ILE A 175 -3.68 -12.44 -13.43
N TYR A 176 -3.59 -12.63 -12.11
CA TYR A 176 -4.76 -12.72 -11.25
C TYR A 176 -5.54 -11.39 -11.17
N LEU A 177 -4.88 -10.25 -10.99
CA LEU A 177 -5.51 -8.93 -10.95
C LEU A 177 -6.29 -8.62 -12.24
N LYS A 178 -5.77 -9.04 -13.40
CA LYS A 178 -6.49 -8.94 -14.69
C LYS A 178 -7.80 -9.74 -14.69
N SER A 179 -7.83 -10.88 -14.01
CA SER A 179 -9.05 -11.70 -13.88
C SER A 179 -10.11 -11.09 -12.94
N LEU A 180 -9.71 -10.18 -12.04
CA LEU A 180 -10.61 -9.53 -11.08
C LEU A 180 -11.51 -8.44 -11.68
N GLN A 181 -11.40 -8.12 -12.98
CA GLN A 181 -12.24 -7.12 -13.67
C GLN A 181 -12.26 -5.76 -12.93
N LEU A 182 -11.09 -5.29 -12.46
CA LEU A 182 -10.98 -4.09 -11.63
C LEU A 182 -11.29 -2.78 -12.36
N VAL A 183 -11.30 -2.77 -13.69
CA VAL A 183 -11.45 -1.56 -14.52
C VAL A 183 -12.71 -0.78 -14.18
N ALA A 184 -13.86 -1.45 -14.14
CA ALA A 184 -15.13 -0.77 -13.85
C ALA A 184 -15.15 -0.18 -12.43
N LEU A 185 -14.62 -0.91 -11.46
CA LEU A 185 -14.52 -0.46 -10.07
C LEU A 185 -13.61 0.77 -9.94
N LEU A 186 -12.42 0.74 -10.55
CA LEU A 186 -11.47 1.85 -10.51
C LEU A 186 -12.03 3.10 -11.19
N ASN A 187 -12.76 2.95 -12.31
CA ASN A 187 -13.43 4.07 -12.95
C ASN A 187 -14.47 4.73 -12.03
N VAL A 188 -15.26 3.94 -11.28
CA VAL A 188 -16.20 4.48 -10.29
C VAL A 188 -15.48 5.23 -9.17
N LEU A 189 -14.38 4.67 -8.65
CA LEU A 189 -13.59 5.33 -7.60
C LEU A 189 -12.94 6.63 -8.08
N LEU A 190 -12.44 6.67 -9.32
CA LEU A 190 -11.88 7.88 -9.94
C LEU A 190 -12.92 8.99 -10.07
N GLN A 191 -14.17 8.64 -10.39
CA GLN A 191 -15.27 9.61 -10.54
C GLN A 191 -15.75 10.14 -9.19
N THR A 192 -15.78 9.31 -8.15
CA THR A 192 -16.37 9.63 -6.84
C THR A 192 -15.37 10.19 -5.83
N SER A 193 -14.07 10.16 -6.10
CA SER A 193 -13.01 10.56 -5.14
C SER A 193 -12.71 12.05 -5.06
N ASN A 194 -13.54 12.95 -5.61
CA ASN A 194 -13.41 14.42 -5.47
C ASN A 194 -12.01 14.99 -5.72
N ASN A 195 -11.29 14.38 -6.66
CA ASN A 195 -9.94 14.74 -7.02
C ASN A 195 -8.82 14.39 -6.02
N ASP A 196 -9.01 13.37 -5.18
CA ASP A 196 -7.96 12.86 -4.30
C ASP A 196 -6.74 12.33 -5.09
N ASP A 197 -5.59 13.01 -5.00
CA ASP A 197 -4.40 12.72 -5.81
C ASP A 197 -3.86 11.29 -5.60
N GLU A 198 -3.92 10.75 -4.37
CA GLU A 198 -3.41 9.42 -4.02
C GLU A 198 -4.27 8.30 -4.61
N ILE A 199 -5.60 8.42 -4.49
CA ILE A 199 -6.54 7.48 -5.14
C ILE A 199 -6.30 7.47 -6.64
N HIS A 200 -6.16 8.65 -7.26
CA HIS A 200 -5.93 8.77 -8.68
C HIS A 200 -4.60 8.15 -9.09
N LEU A 201 -3.52 8.46 -8.38
CA LEU A 201 -2.19 7.93 -8.63
C LEU A 201 -2.19 6.39 -8.60
N HIS A 202 -2.70 5.79 -7.53
CA HIS A 202 -2.73 4.33 -7.41
C HIS A 202 -3.68 3.66 -8.41
N ALA A 203 -4.88 4.20 -8.61
CA ALA A 203 -5.82 3.66 -9.59
C ALA A 203 -5.23 3.67 -10.99
N TYR A 204 -4.58 4.77 -11.42
CA TYR A 204 -3.96 4.83 -12.74
C TYR A 204 -2.75 3.90 -12.87
N ARG A 205 -1.92 3.75 -11.82
CA ARG A 205 -0.82 2.76 -11.83
C ARG A 205 -1.34 1.33 -12.00
N ILE A 206 -2.47 0.98 -11.36
CA ILE A 206 -3.11 -0.33 -11.52
C ILE A 206 -3.67 -0.48 -12.94
N LEU A 207 -4.44 0.50 -13.42
CA LEU A 207 -5.03 0.49 -14.77
C LEU A 207 -3.96 0.32 -15.86
N ALA A 208 -2.81 0.98 -15.70
CA ALA A 208 -1.68 0.88 -16.61
C ALA A 208 -1.16 -0.55 -16.80
N ILE A 209 -1.34 -1.41 -15.80
CA ILE A 209 -0.87 -2.80 -15.81
C ILE A 209 -1.98 -3.77 -16.24
N VAL A 210 -3.23 -3.50 -15.86
CA VAL A 210 -4.35 -4.42 -16.14
C VAL A 210 -5.03 -4.17 -17.48
N MET A 211 -4.89 -2.97 -18.06
CA MET A 211 -5.46 -2.61 -19.37
C MET A 211 -4.41 -2.67 -20.48
N ALA A 212 -4.88 -2.74 -21.73
CA ALA A 212 -4.03 -2.50 -22.89
C ALA A 212 -3.82 -0.99 -23.10
N GLU A 213 -2.71 -0.62 -23.74
CA GLU A 213 -2.36 0.79 -24.01
C GLU A 213 -3.45 1.55 -24.78
N ALA A 214 -4.09 0.87 -25.74
CA ALA A 214 -5.16 1.45 -26.54
C ALA A 214 -6.38 1.84 -25.68
N ASP A 215 -6.70 1.06 -24.65
CA ASP A 215 -7.85 1.31 -23.77
C ASP A 215 -7.53 2.42 -22.77
N ILE A 216 -6.28 2.52 -22.31
CA ILE A 216 -5.83 3.59 -21.40
C ILE A 216 -6.00 4.96 -22.07
N LYS A 217 -5.67 5.07 -23.37
CA LYS A 217 -5.83 6.30 -24.15
C LYS A 217 -7.28 6.74 -24.29
N GLN A 218 -8.23 5.83 -24.09
CA GLN A 218 -9.67 6.10 -24.15
C GLN A 218 -10.29 6.42 -22.77
N LEU A 219 -9.50 6.38 -21.69
CA LEU A 219 -9.98 6.77 -20.36
C LEU A 219 -10.41 8.24 -20.37
N GLN A 220 -11.60 8.50 -19.83
CA GLN A 220 -12.05 9.87 -19.58
C GLN A 220 -11.06 10.55 -18.61
N ASN A 221 -10.66 11.79 -18.94
CA ASN A 221 -9.68 12.59 -18.19
C ASN A 221 -8.20 12.17 -18.31
N SER A 222 -7.77 11.65 -19.47
CA SER A 222 -6.35 11.34 -19.75
C SER A 222 -5.37 12.49 -19.48
N SER A 223 -5.78 13.75 -19.69
CA SER A 223 -4.99 14.94 -19.33
C SER A 223 -4.69 15.02 -17.85
N ARG A 224 -5.64 14.61 -17.00
CA ARG A 224 -5.48 14.61 -15.55
C ARG A 224 -4.58 13.49 -15.06
N ILE A 225 -4.63 12.33 -15.71
CA ILE A 225 -3.67 11.23 -15.48
C ILE A 225 -2.25 11.80 -15.58
N ALA A 226 -1.96 12.46 -16.70
CA ALA A 226 -0.66 13.08 -16.94
C ALA A 226 -0.30 14.10 -15.84
N THR A 227 -1.22 14.99 -15.45
CA THR A 227 -0.97 15.97 -14.39
C THR A 227 -0.64 15.33 -13.04
N VAL A 228 -1.39 14.31 -12.61
CA VAL A 228 -1.14 13.60 -11.34
C VAL A 228 0.23 12.91 -11.36
N PHE A 229 0.58 12.23 -12.45
CA PHE A 229 1.90 11.61 -12.60
C PHE A 229 3.04 12.62 -12.67
N ILE A 230 2.87 13.72 -13.43
CA ILE A 230 3.87 14.78 -13.53
C ILE A 230 4.09 15.43 -12.17
N LYS A 231 3.01 15.73 -11.43
CA LYS A 231 3.09 16.27 -10.07
C LYS A 231 3.83 15.30 -9.15
N PHE A 232 3.46 14.02 -9.14
CA PHE A 232 4.15 12.98 -8.37
C PHE A 232 5.65 12.90 -8.70
N ILE A 233 6.02 12.91 -9.99
CA ILE A 233 7.42 12.90 -10.44
C ILE A 233 8.15 14.16 -9.96
N THR A 234 7.52 15.34 -10.11
CA THR A 234 8.08 16.64 -9.72
C THR A 234 8.31 16.70 -8.21
N ASP A 235 7.30 16.32 -7.42
CA ASP A 235 7.39 16.25 -5.96
C ASP A 235 8.44 15.24 -5.51
N THR A 236 8.52 14.09 -6.19
CA THR A 236 9.56 13.09 -5.93
C THR A 236 10.93 13.69 -6.17
N ILE A 237 11.15 14.41 -7.27
CA ILE A 237 12.43 15.05 -7.63
C ILE A 237 12.79 16.19 -6.68
N ASP A 238 11.84 17.07 -6.36
CA ASP A 238 12.13 18.34 -5.68
C ASP A 238 12.09 18.22 -4.15
N GLN A 239 11.21 17.37 -3.61
CA GLN A 239 11.00 17.23 -2.16
C GLN A 239 11.68 16.01 -1.56
N GLY A 240 12.20 15.08 -2.39
CA GLY A 240 12.95 13.91 -1.92
C GLY A 240 12.10 12.98 -1.06
N VAL A 241 11.01 12.45 -1.63
CA VAL A 241 10.17 11.46 -0.94
C VAL A 241 10.98 10.17 -0.72
N ARG A 242 11.33 9.89 0.54
CA ARG A 242 12.23 8.79 0.93
C ARG A 242 11.74 7.40 0.52
N SER A 243 10.43 7.18 0.51
CA SER A 243 9.84 5.90 0.09
C SER A 243 10.12 5.57 -1.37
N GLU A 244 10.43 6.58 -2.19
CA GLU A 244 10.69 6.48 -3.62
C GLU A 244 12.18 6.73 -3.93
N GLY A 245 13.09 6.56 -2.95
CA GLY A 245 14.49 6.96 -3.07
C GLY A 245 15.24 6.45 -4.31
N ARG A 246 14.89 5.26 -4.82
CA ARG A 246 15.42 4.74 -6.09
C ARG A 246 14.90 5.54 -7.29
N LEU A 247 13.60 5.84 -7.33
CA LEU A 247 12.98 6.68 -8.35
C LEU A 247 13.46 8.13 -8.24
N HIS A 248 13.59 8.69 -7.04
CA HIS A 248 14.18 10.02 -6.81
C HIS A 248 15.61 10.10 -7.35
N ASN A 249 16.49 9.15 -7.00
CA ASN A 249 17.88 9.16 -7.45
C ASN A 249 17.99 8.97 -8.97
N SER A 250 17.20 8.06 -9.55
CA SER A 250 17.12 7.85 -11.00
C SER A 250 16.59 9.10 -11.72
N LEU A 251 15.49 9.69 -11.25
CA LEU A 251 14.90 10.89 -11.84
C LEU A 251 15.78 12.12 -11.66
N ARG A 252 16.50 12.24 -10.55
CA ARG A 252 17.48 13.31 -10.32
C ARG A 252 18.71 13.15 -11.22
N SER A 253 19.17 11.92 -11.46
CA SER A 253 20.23 11.67 -12.45
C SER A 253 19.76 12.02 -13.87
N LEU A 254 18.51 11.70 -14.22
CA LEU A 254 17.86 12.09 -15.47
C LEU A 254 17.62 13.61 -15.57
N LYS A 255 17.41 14.32 -14.44
CA LYS A 255 17.31 15.79 -14.39
C LYS A 255 18.59 16.48 -14.85
N GLY A 256 19.75 15.83 -14.67
CA GLY A 256 21.02 16.32 -15.18
C GLY A 256 21.17 16.17 -16.71
N GLU A 257 20.55 15.16 -17.33
CA GLU A 257 20.77 14.82 -18.74
C GLU A 257 19.61 15.16 -19.69
N LEU A 258 18.34 15.07 -19.25
CA LEU A 258 17.16 15.11 -20.13
C LEU A 258 16.20 16.27 -19.88
N LEU A 259 16.24 16.93 -18.73
CA LEU A 259 15.28 18.02 -18.41
C LEU A 259 15.59 19.37 -19.07
N LEU A 260 16.80 19.57 -19.61
CA LEU A 260 17.13 20.74 -20.43
C LEU A 260 16.40 20.78 -21.79
N LEU A 261 15.87 19.65 -22.25
CA LEU A 261 15.17 19.52 -23.53
C LEU A 261 13.65 19.75 -23.44
N PHE A 262 13.04 19.55 -22.27
CA PHE A 262 11.58 19.64 -22.10
C PHE A 262 11.09 20.94 -21.46
N PHE A 263 11.98 21.72 -20.81
CA PHE A 263 11.63 22.97 -20.15
C PHE A 263 12.15 24.24 -20.86
N ASN A 264 12.75 24.09 -22.05
CA ASN A 264 13.21 25.20 -22.91
C ASN A 264 12.42 25.30 -24.24
N THR A 265 11.23 24.72 -24.30
CA THR A 265 10.24 24.92 -25.38
C THR A 265 8.89 25.18 -24.75
#